data_AF-A0A183DFI7-F1
#
_entry.id   AF-A0A183DFI7-F1
#
_cell.length_a   1.000
_cell.length_b   1.000
_cell.length_c   1.000
_cell.angle_alpha   90.00
_cell.angle_beta   90.00
_cell.angle_gamma   90.00
#
_symmetry.space_group_name_H-M   'P 1'
#
loop_
_entity.id
_entity.type
_entity.pdbx_description
1 polymer ?
#
loop_
_entity_poly.entity_id
_entity_poly.type
_entity_poly.pdbx_seq_one_letter_code
_entity_poly.pdbx_strand_id
1 'polypeptide(L)'
;MTEILSNHFDFSAPSVVANYFVIDKHKQRQIMGMDVKLMEGYSFVELDPEKDADTIARSWKFSVSGDRDQFAAKIRRLPSVGVRCDDDGALASFTVLDAAGFFNNQFTFVEHRQRGLADRSELRLCQKVCFNFFCAQI
;
A
#
# COMPACT_ATOMS: atom_id res chain seq x y z
N MET A 1 11.31 39.48 18.45
CA MET A 1 10.64 38.78 17.33
C MET A 1 10.74 37.27 17.57
N THR A 2 10.40 36.82 18.78
CA THR A 2 10.75 35.48 19.29
C THR A 2 9.56 34.76 19.92
N GLU A 3 8.40 35.41 20.00
CA GLU A 3 7.18 34.85 20.63
C GLU A 3 6.15 34.34 19.62
N ILE A 4 6.35 34.56 18.31
CA ILE A 4 5.38 34.14 17.28
C ILE A 4 5.51 32.65 16.92
N LEU A 5 6.58 31.98 17.37
CA LEU A 5 6.84 30.56 17.05
C LEU A 5 6.49 29.58 18.19
N SER A 6 6.20 30.03 19.41
CA SER A 6 6.05 29.12 20.56
C SER A 6 4.63 28.60 20.79
N ASN A 7 3.60 29.21 20.21
CA ASN A 7 2.20 28.96 20.62
C ASN A 7 1.32 28.25 19.57
N HIS A 8 1.90 27.70 18.51
CA HIS A 8 1.14 27.00 17.45
C HIS A 8 1.39 25.49 17.36
N PHE A 9 2.22 24.92 18.22
CA PHE A 9 2.34 23.46 18.34
C PHE A 9 1.57 22.99 19.57
N ASP A 10 0.30 22.64 19.35
CA ASP A 10 -0.49 21.90 20.32
C ASP A 10 -0.05 20.44 20.34
N PHE A 11 0.82 20.10 21.30
CA PHE A 11 1.24 18.71 21.56
C PHE A 11 0.18 17.89 22.31
N SER A 12 -1.01 18.45 22.60
CA SER A 12 -2.14 17.69 23.17
C SER A 12 -2.91 16.91 22.10
N ALA A 13 -2.77 17.29 20.83
CA ALA A 13 -3.14 16.40 19.73
C ALA A 13 -2.23 15.16 19.81
N PRO A 14 -2.76 13.93 19.72
CA PRO A 14 -1.93 12.74 19.70
C PRO A 14 -0.97 12.87 18.52
N SER A 15 0.30 13.17 18.81
CA SER A 15 1.33 13.37 17.81
C SER A 15 1.51 12.05 17.08
N VAL A 16 0.96 11.94 15.87
CA VAL A 16 1.15 10.76 15.04
C VAL A 16 2.54 10.85 14.45
N VAL A 17 3.46 10.05 14.97
CA VAL A 17 4.81 9.92 14.38
C VAL A 17 4.66 9.21 13.05
N ALA A 18 5.00 9.91 11.96
CA ALA A 18 5.12 9.34 10.64
C ALA A 18 6.59 9.27 10.24
N ASN A 19 7.07 8.06 9.97
CA ASN A 19 8.41 7.83 9.42
C ASN A 19 8.32 7.67 7.92
N TYR A 20 9.12 8.44 7.18
CA TYR A 20 9.20 8.33 5.73
C TYR A 20 10.40 7.46 5.36
N PHE A 21 10.11 6.31 4.74
CA PHE A 21 11.12 5.44 4.17
C PHE A 21 11.26 5.74 2.68
N VAL A 22 12.46 6.13 2.26
CA VAL A 22 12.75 6.49 0.87
C VAL A 22 13.58 5.40 0.23
N ILE A 23 13.11 4.85 -0.90
CA ILE A 23 13.86 3.89 -1.71
C ILE A 23 14.72 4.68 -2.69
N ASP A 24 16.03 4.60 -2.56
CA ASP A 24 16.96 5.28 -3.46
C ASP A 24 16.94 4.70 -4.89
N LYS A 25 17.38 5.49 -5.88
CA LYS A 25 17.33 5.11 -7.30
C LYS A 25 18.13 3.83 -7.62
N HIS A 26 19.20 3.53 -6.88
CA HIS A 26 19.98 2.32 -7.11
C HIS A 26 19.18 1.09 -6.67
N LYS A 27 18.56 1.14 -5.48
CA LYS A 27 17.66 0.08 -5.01
C LYS A 27 16.42 -0.08 -5.89
N GLN A 28 15.83 1.01 -6.38
CA GLN A 28 14.71 0.93 -7.33
C GLN A 28 15.08 0.09 -8.56
N ARG A 29 16.26 0.32 -9.16
CA ARG A 29 16.74 -0.50 -10.29
C ARG A 29 16.96 -1.96 -9.93
N GLN A 30 17.47 -2.24 -8.73
CA GLN A 30 17.60 -3.61 -8.24
C GLN A 30 16.24 -4.29 -8.15
N ILE A 31 15.25 -3.63 -7.53
CA ILE A 31 13.88 -4.14 -7.39
C ILE A 31 13.23 -4.37 -8.76
N MET A 32 13.46 -3.49 -9.73
CA MET A 32 12.96 -3.67 -11.10
C MET A 32 13.53 -4.92 -11.80
N GLY A 33 14.74 -5.35 -11.44
CA GLY A 33 15.35 -6.58 -11.95
C GLY A 33 15.00 -7.85 -11.17
N MET A 34 14.25 -7.75 -10.07
CA MET A 34 13.90 -8.90 -9.25
C MET A 34 12.74 -9.70 -9.85
N ASP A 35 12.89 -11.03 -9.86
CA ASP A 35 11.77 -11.95 -10.05
C ASP A 35 11.03 -12.14 -8.71
N VAL A 36 10.04 -11.29 -8.47
CA VAL A 36 9.26 -11.30 -7.23
C VAL A 36 8.23 -12.44 -7.28
N LYS A 37 8.52 -13.51 -6.54
CA LYS A 37 7.65 -14.68 -6.41
C LYS A 37 6.98 -14.76 -5.05
N LEU A 38 5.73 -15.23 -5.06
CA LEU A 38 5.01 -15.64 -3.86
C LEU A 38 5.37 -17.10 -3.52
N MET A 39 5.04 -17.52 -2.30
CA MET A 39 5.07 -18.93 -1.95
C MET A 39 3.94 -19.68 -2.67
N GLU A 40 4.05 -21.00 -2.75
CA GLU A 40 3.01 -21.86 -3.32
C GLU A 40 1.65 -21.66 -2.62
N GLY A 41 0.56 -21.73 -3.40
CA GLY A 41 -0.82 -21.50 -2.93
C GLY A 41 -1.23 -20.02 -2.87
N TYR A 42 -0.42 -19.12 -3.44
CA TYR A 42 -0.75 -17.70 -3.52
C TYR A 42 -0.45 -17.10 -4.89
N SER A 43 -1.34 -16.22 -5.31
CA SER A 43 -1.26 -15.52 -6.58
C SER A 43 -1.37 -14.01 -6.41
N PHE A 44 -0.58 -13.27 -7.19
CA PHE A 44 -0.76 -11.83 -7.34
C PHE A 44 -2.02 -11.54 -8.14
N VAL A 45 -2.80 -10.55 -7.71
CA VAL A 45 -4.01 -10.11 -8.41
C VAL A 45 -4.08 -8.59 -8.50
N GLU A 46 -4.77 -8.10 -9.53
CA GLU A 46 -5.28 -6.74 -9.53
C GLU A 46 -6.46 -6.65 -8.57
N LEU A 47 -6.50 -5.58 -7.77
CA LEU A 47 -7.63 -5.32 -6.90
C LEU A 47 -8.83 -4.82 -7.73
N ASP A 48 -10.00 -5.34 -7.42
CA ASP A 48 -11.27 -4.95 -8.02
C ASP A 48 -11.93 -3.89 -7.11
N PRO A 49 -12.17 -2.66 -7.60
CA PRO A 49 -12.72 -1.59 -6.78
C PRO A 49 -14.12 -1.88 -6.26
N GLU A 50 -14.90 -2.75 -6.92
CA GLU A 50 -16.24 -3.09 -6.46
C GLU A 50 -16.24 -4.23 -5.43
N LYS A 51 -15.29 -5.16 -5.53
CA LYS A 51 -15.20 -6.32 -4.63
C LYS A 51 -14.30 -6.09 -3.42
N ASP A 52 -13.14 -5.47 -3.63
CA ASP A 52 -12.07 -5.44 -2.63
C ASP A 52 -12.09 -4.17 -1.76
N ALA A 53 -12.73 -3.07 -2.22
CA ALA A 53 -12.71 -1.79 -1.52
C ALA A 53 -13.35 -1.83 -0.12
N ASP A 54 -14.44 -2.57 0.06
CA ASP A 54 -15.11 -2.72 1.36
C ASP A 54 -14.23 -3.51 2.33
N THR A 55 -13.67 -4.64 1.88
CA THR A 55 -12.73 -5.47 2.64
C THR A 55 -11.51 -4.67 3.10
N ILE A 56 -10.93 -3.88 2.20
CA ILE A 56 -9.75 -3.05 2.48
C ILE A 56 -10.11 -1.94 3.47
N ALA A 57 -11.22 -1.23 3.26
CA ALA A 57 -11.67 -0.20 4.19
C ALA A 57 -11.88 -0.77 5.61
N ARG A 58 -12.53 -1.94 5.73
CA ARG A 58 -12.79 -2.60 7.01
C ARG A 58 -11.53 -3.10 7.73
N SER A 59 -10.45 -3.39 7.00
CA SER A 59 -9.17 -3.75 7.61
C SER A 59 -8.52 -2.58 8.35
N TRP A 60 -8.93 -1.35 8.04
CA TRP A 60 -8.43 -0.17 8.71
C TRP A 60 -9.22 0.10 9.99
N LYS A 61 -8.55 -0.03 11.14
CA LYS A 61 -9.15 0.12 12.49
C LYS A 61 -9.92 1.43 12.69
N PHE A 62 -9.51 2.50 12.03
CA PHE A 62 -10.10 3.83 12.17
C PHE A 62 -11.04 4.19 11.02
N SER A 63 -11.50 3.19 10.26
CA SER A 63 -12.33 3.46 9.10
C SER A 63 -13.66 4.10 9.48
N VAL A 64 -14.05 5.11 8.71
CA VAL A 64 -15.29 5.88 8.84
C VAL A 64 -16.12 5.81 7.55
N SER A 65 -17.36 6.30 7.63
CA SER A 65 -18.23 6.45 6.46
C SER A 65 -17.55 7.30 5.38
N GLY A 66 -17.33 6.73 4.20
CA GLY A 66 -16.67 7.38 3.06
C GLY A 66 -15.34 6.72 2.65
N ASP A 67 -14.69 5.96 3.54
CA ASP A 67 -13.40 5.32 3.22
C ASP A 67 -13.53 4.25 2.15
N ARG A 68 -14.64 3.51 2.12
CA ARG A 68 -14.92 2.54 1.04
C ARG A 68 -14.81 3.20 -0.32
N ASP A 69 -15.43 4.36 -0.50
CA ASP A 69 -15.41 5.07 -1.78
C ASP A 69 -14.04 5.67 -2.08
N GLN A 70 -13.32 6.12 -1.05
CA GLN A 70 -11.93 6.52 -1.19
C GLN A 70 -11.04 5.37 -1.68
N PHE A 71 -11.17 4.17 -1.09
CA PHE A 71 -10.42 2.99 -1.53
C PHE A 71 -10.83 2.53 -2.92
N ALA A 72 -12.13 2.53 -3.24
CA ALA A 72 -12.61 2.22 -4.59
C ALA A 72 -12.05 3.22 -5.63
N ALA A 73 -11.91 4.49 -5.25
CA ALA A 73 -11.29 5.51 -6.10
C ALA A 73 -9.77 5.31 -6.26
N LYS A 74 -9.06 4.95 -5.17
CA LYS A 74 -7.62 4.63 -5.16
C LYS A 74 -7.34 3.42 -6.05
N ILE A 75 -8.01 2.29 -5.81
CA ILE A 75 -7.83 1.05 -6.57
C ILE A 75 -8.06 1.27 -8.07
N ARG A 76 -9.08 2.05 -8.43
CA ARG A 76 -9.42 2.33 -9.83
C ARG A 76 -8.39 3.19 -10.57
N ARG A 77 -7.66 4.06 -9.87
CA ARG A 77 -6.85 5.13 -10.49
C ARG A 77 -5.36 5.04 -10.20
N LEU A 78 -4.98 4.34 -9.14
CA LEU A 78 -3.61 4.28 -8.65
C LEU A 78 -3.13 2.82 -8.65
N PRO A 79 -1.82 2.60 -8.85
CA PRO A 79 -1.24 1.28 -8.69
C PRO A 79 -1.59 0.66 -7.33
N SER A 80 -1.98 -0.60 -7.37
CA SER A 80 -2.22 -1.40 -6.18
C SER A 80 -1.87 -2.86 -6.46
N VAL A 81 -1.62 -3.63 -5.41
CA VAL A 81 -1.34 -5.06 -5.52
C VAL A 81 -2.16 -5.80 -4.48
N GLY A 82 -2.90 -6.82 -4.93
CA GLY A 82 -3.51 -7.83 -4.08
C GLY A 82 -2.76 -9.15 -4.17
N VAL A 83 -2.92 -9.97 -3.13
CA VAL A 83 -2.47 -11.35 -3.06
C VAL A 83 -3.67 -12.18 -2.62
N ARG A 84 -4.05 -13.19 -3.39
CA ARG A 84 -5.12 -14.14 -3.02
C ARG A 84 -4.54 -15.51 -2.68
N CYS A 85 -5.20 -16.19 -1.74
CA CYS A 85 -4.97 -17.60 -1.48
C CYS A 85 -5.67 -18.42 -2.57
N ASP A 86 -4.97 -19.37 -3.18
CA ASP A 86 -5.48 -20.13 -4.32
C ASP A 86 -6.56 -21.15 -3.90
N ASP A 87 -6.54 -21.61 -2.64
CA ASP A 87 -7.45 -22.64 -2.12
C ASP A 87 -8.90 -22.13 -1.98
N ASP A 88 -9.08 -20.90 -1.51
CA ASP A 88 -10.40 -20.30 -1.19
C ASP A 88 -10.69 -19.02 -1.97
N GLY A 89 -9.72 -18.51 -2.74
CA GLY A 89 -9.81 -17.25 -3.47
C GLY A 89 -9.84 -16.01 -2.57
N ALA A 90 -9.62 -16.15 -1.26
CA ALA A 90 -9.71 -15.05 -0.31
C ALA A 90 -8.54 -14.07 -0.48
N LEU A 91 -8.79 -12.78 -0.26
CA LEU A 91 -7.75 -11.76 -0.25
C LEU A 91 -6.87 -11.96 1.00
N ALA A 92 -5.60 -12.31 0.79
CA ALA A 92 -4.67 -12.65 1.86
C ALA A 92 -3.78 -11.46 2.28
N SER A 93 -3.38 -10.63 1.32
CA SER A 93 -2.58 -9.42 1.57
C SER A 93 -2.81 -8.40 0.46
N PHE A 94 -2.58 -7.13 0.76
CA PHE A 94 -2.58 -6.07 -0.23
C PHE A 94 -1.66 -4.92 0.16
N THR A 95 -1.24 -4.15 -0.83
CA THR A 95 -0.59 -2.85 -0.66
C THR A 95 -1.16 -1.89 -1.71
N VAL A 96 -1.51 -0.66 -1.30
CA VAL A 96 -2.07 0.35 -2.21
C VAL A 96 -1.16 1.58 -2.25
N LEU A 97 -1.18 2.30 -3.37
CA LEU A 97 -0.60 3.63 -3.45
C LEU A 97 -1.65 4.68 -3.03
N ASP A 98 -1.24 5.71 -2.29
CA ASP A 98 -2.07 6.87 -2.05
C ASP A 98 -1.84 8.00 -3.06
N ALA A 99 -2.68 9.03 -3.00
CA ALA A 99 -2.63 10.16 -3.92
C ALA A 99 -1.39 11.04 -3.77
N ALA A 100 -0.65 10.93 -2.66
CA ALA A 100 0.62 11.63 -2.46
C ALA A 100 1.82 10.83 -2.98
N GLY A 101 1.59 9.62 -3.53
CA GLY A 101 2.62 8.75 -4.07
C GLY A 101 3.30 7.87 -3.01
N PHE A 102 2.74 7.79 -1.80
CA PHE A 102 3.26 6.92 -0.75
C PHE A 102 2.57 5.56 -0.79
N PHE A 103 3.34 4.55 -0.39
CA PHE A 103 2.85 3.21 -0.20
C PHE A 103 2.07 3.22 1.11
N ASN A 104 0.80 2.84 1.02
CA ASN A 104 -0.15 3.02 2.11
C ASN A 104 -0.95 1.73 2.31
N ASN A 105 -1.49 1.59 3.52
CA ASN A 105 -2.37 0.51 3.93
C ASN A 105 -1.85 -0.89 3.55
N GLN A 106 -0.55 -1.14 3.66
CA GLN A 106 -0.01 -2.50 3.55
C GLN A 106 -0.63 -3.34 4.66
N PHE A 107 -1.28 -4.44 4.29
CA PHE A 107 -1.95 -5.30 5.25
C PHE A 107 -1.85 -6.77 4.84
N THR A 108 -1.77 -7.65 5.84
CA THR A 108 -1.86 -9.10 5.69
C THR A 108 -2.83 -9.63 6.74
N PHE A 109 -3.86 -10.35 6.29
CA PHE A 109 -4.84 -10.99 7.17
C PHE A 109 -4.17 -12.04 8.06
N VAL A 110 -4.66 -12.18 9.28
CA VAL A 110 -3.95 -12.87 10.38
C VAL A 110 -3.61 -14.32 10.01
N GLU A 111 -4.54 -14.98 9.33
CA GLU A 111 -4.50 -16.36 8.85
C GLU A 111 -3.35 -16.61 7.85
N HIS A 112 -2.88 -15.54 7.19
CA HIS A 112 -1.86 -15.58 6.15
C HIS A 112 -0.55 -14.88 6.53
N ARG A 113 -0.38 -14.48 7.81
CA ARG A 113 0.85 -13.83 8.30
C ARG A 113 2.03 -14.80 8.40
N GLN A 114 3.23 -14.24 8.57
CA GLN A 114 4.51 -14.97 8.68
C GLN A 114 4.85 -15.81 7.42
N ARG A 115 4.32 -15.37 6.27
CA ARG A 115 4.50 -15.99 4.95
C ARG A 115 5.22 -15.08 3.95
N GLY A 116 5.65 -13.89 4.39
CA GLY A 116 6.34 -12.90 3.56
C GLY A 116 5.44 -12.16 2.54
N LEU A 117 4.12 -12.31 2.61
CA LEU A 117 3.20 -11.73 1.61
C LEU A 117 3.23 -10.20 1.57
N ALA A 118 3.36 -9.55 2.74
CA ALA A 118 3.50 -8.10 2.86
C ALA A 118 4.68 -7.58 2.01
N ASP A 119 5.89 -8.07 2.29
CA ASP A 119 7.13 -7.69 1.58
C ASP A 119 7.01 -7.93 0.07
N ARG A 120 6.43 -9.06 -0.33
CA ARG A 120 6.25 -9.40 -1.75
C ARG A 120 5.25 -8.48 -2.45
N SER A 121 4.13 -8.16 -1.80
CA SER A 121 3.16 -7.20 -2.34
C SER A 121 3.76 -5.79 -2.47
N GLU A 122 4.59 -5.37 -1.52
CA GLU A 122 5.26 -4.06 -1.55
C GLU A 122 6.29 -3.98 -2.66
N LEU A 123 7.17 -4.99 -2.80
CA LEU A 123 8.13 -5.08 -3.89
C LEU A 123 7.42 -5.07 -5.25
N ARG A 124 6.30 -5.78 -5.38
CA ARG A 124 5.50 -5.81 -6.60
C ARG A 124 4.87 -4.45 -6.91
N LEU A 125 4.38 -3.73 -5.90
CA LEU A 125 3.87 -2.38 -6.07
C LEU A 125 5.00 -1.40 -6.47
N CYS A 126 6.20 -1.56 -5.91
CA CYS A 126 7.39 -0.80 -6.30
C CYS A 126 7.69 -0.98 -7.79
N GLN A 127 7.63 -2.22 -8.29
CA GLN A 127 7.80 -2.50 -9.72
C GLN A 127 6.75 -1.77 -10.58
N LYS A 128 5.47 -1.82 -10.19
CA LYS A 128 4.38 -1.12 -10.91
C LYS A 128 4.57 0.38 -10.95
N VAL A 129 4.91 0.99 -9.80
CA VAL A 129 5.09 2.43 -9.68
C VAL A 129 6.28 2.88 -10.52
N CYS A 130 7.44 2.23 -10.37
CA CYS A 130 8.62 2.56 -11.15
C CYS A 130 8.38 2.40 -12.65
N PHE A 131 7.74 1.31 -13.10
CA PHE A 131 7.43 1.09 -14.51
C PHE A 131 6.60 2.23 -15.11
N ASN A 132 5.53 2.65 -14.42
CA ASN A 132 4.67 3.73 -14.89
C ASN A 132 5.40 5.07 -14.99
N PHE A 133 6.34 5.35 -14.07
CA PHE A 133 7.14 6.57 -14.12
C PHE A 133 8.22 6.55 -15.21
N PHE A 134 8.81 5.39 -15.52
CA PHE A 134 9.80 5.29 -16.60
C PHE A 134 9.18 5.32 -17.99
N CYS A 135 7.96 4.78 -18.17
CA CYS A 135 7.27 4.84 -19.45
C CYS A 135 6.65 6.22 -19.75
N ALA A 136 6.35 7.04 -18.73
CA ALA A 136 5.80 8.39 -18.93
C ALA A 136 6.85 9.45 -19.32
N GLN A 137 8.13 9.08 -19.43
CA GLN A 137 9.25 9.97 -19.80
C GLN A 137 9.77 9.74 -21.23
N ILE A 138 9.10 8.89 -22.02
CA ILE A 138 9.38 8.63 -23.45
C ILE A 138 8.20 9.16 -24.26
#